data_AF-A0A7S3WMA3-F1
#
_entry.id   AF-A0A7S3WMA3-F1
#
_cell.length_a   1.000
_cell.length_b   1.000
_cell.length_c   1.000
_cell.angle_alpha   90.00
_cell.angle_beta   90.00
_cell.angle_gamma   90.00
#
_symmetry.space_group_name_H-M   'P 1'
#
loop_
_entity.id
_entity.type
_entity.pdbx_description
1 polymer ?
#
loop_
_entity_poly.entity_id
_entity_poly.type
_entity_poly.pdbx_seq_one_letter_code
_entity_poly.pdbx_strand_id
1 'polypeptide(L)'
;CGIYMQMLDQTPLAWVRTKKVHEGCGAPEICYPTGEVFCVVAKDEPVPGGRYILRTPSGQRLYTFQGDFREKAINVVSPCGRLVCDTERCAVNFDSSLHYQVRVAPCIDAGLVLCALLAIDKLEGSSSPGAR
;
A
#
# COMPACT_ATOMS: atom_id res chain seq x y z
N CYS A 1 -8.30 -1.28 14.44
CA CYS A 1 -6.91 -1.43 13.97
C CYS A 1 -6.78 -0.74 12.62
N GLY A 2 -5.76 0.10 12.44
CA GLY A 2 -5.51 0.80 11.19
C GLY A 2 -4.30 1.74 11.27
N ILE A 3 -3.97 2.36 10.13
CA ILE A 3 -2.89 3.34 10.01
C ILE A 3 -3.52 4.69 9.66
N TYR A 4 -3.29 5.70 10.49
CA TYR A 4 -3.76 7.07 10.25
C TYR A 4 -2.68 7.87 9.55
N MET A 5 -3.03 8.50 8.43
CA MET A 5 -2.15 9.41 7.72
C MET A 5 -2.62 10.84 7.99
N GLN A 6 -1.70 11.65 8.49
CA GLN A 6 -1.96 13.03 8.86
C GLN A 6 -0.73 13.88 8.57
N MET A 7 -0.96 15.17 8.38
CA MET A 7 0.09 16.18 8.35
C MET A 7 0.72 16.34 9.74
N LEU A 8 1.86 17.04 9.81
CA LEU A 8 2.53 17.34 11.08
C LEU A 8 1.67 18.21 12.02
N ASP A 9 0.78 19.03 11.45
CA ASP A 9 -0.22 19.81 12.18
C ASP A 9 -1.46 19.00 12.61
N GLN A 10 -1.42 17.68 12.45
CA GLN A 10 -2.50 16.73 12.75
C GLN A 10 -3.72 16.81 11.82
N THR A 11 -3.67 17.57 10.73
CA THR A 11 -4.71 17.54 9.71
C THR A 11 -4.82 16.13 9.11
N PRO A 12 -6.00 15.47 9.17
CA PRO A 12 -6.15 14.11 8.68
C PRO A 12 -6.18 14.06 7.15
N LEU A 13 -5.42 13.14 6.57
CA LEU A 13 -5.33 12.94 5.11
C LEU A 13 -6.04 11.67 4.64
N ALA A 14 -5.84 10.56 5.35
CA ALA A 14 -6.44 9.27 5.00
C ALA A 14 -6.39 8.29 6.18
N TRP A 15 -7.19 7.23 6.08
CA TRP A 15 -7.16 6.13 7.03
C TRP A 15 -7.10 4.78 6.32
N VAL A 16 -6.06 4.00 6.59
CA VAL A 16 -5.97 2.60 6.18
C VAL A 16 -6.59 1.72 7.26
N ARG A 17 -7.77 1.15 6.99
CA ARG A 17 -8.44 0.20 7.88
C ARG A 17 -7.91 -1.21 7.64
N THR A 18 -7.29 -1.78 8.67
CA THR A 18 -6.71 -3.13 8.64
C THR A 18 -7.44 -4.10 9.54
N LYS A 19 -8.58 -3.71 10.12
CA LYS A 19 -9.39 -4.57 11.00
C LYS A 19 -9.75 -5.91 10.34
N LYS A 20 -10.21 -5.87 9.09
CA LYS A 20 -10.55 -7.07 8.31
C LYS A 20 -9.35 -8.00 8.09
N VAL A 21 -8.17 -7.42 7.90
CA VAL A 21 -6.91 -8.18 7.75
C VAL A 21 -6.54 -8.84 9.08
N HIS A 22 -6.61 -8.10 10.17
CA HIS A 22 -6.31 -8.62 11.51
C HIS A 22 -7.25 -9.75 11.93
N GLU A 23 -8.52 -9.67 11.56
CA GLU A 23 -9.53 -10.71 11.79
C GLU A 23 -9.44 -11.85 10.76
N GLY A 24 -8.57 -11.76 9.75
CA GLY A 24 -8.42 -12.74 8.68
C GLY A 24 -9.64 -12.85 7.76
N CYS A 25 -10.56 -11.88 7.81
CA CYS A 25 -11.87 -11.94 7.14
C CYS A 25 -11.96 -11.09 5.87
N GLY A 26 -10.88 -10.38 5.50
CA GLY A 26 -10.88 -9.61 4.27
C GLY A 26 -9.64 -8.76 4.04
N ALA A 27 -9.75 -7.87 3.07
CA ALA A 27 -8.67 -7.02 2.61
C ALA A 27 -8.72 -5.63 3.27
N PRO A 28 -7.60 -4.89 3.32
CA PRO A 28 -7.57 -3.57 3.92
C PRO A 28 -8.22 -2.55 3.01
N GLU A 29 -8.83 -1.55 3.64
CA GLU A 29 -9.57 -0.47 2.98
C GLU A 29 -8.82 0.84 3.18
N ILE A 30 -8.69 1.64 2.13
CA ILE A 30 -8.18 3.00 2.21
C ILE A 30 -9.40 3.92 2.18
N CYS A 31 -9.54 4.71 3.23
CA CYS A 31 -10.66 5.60 3.46
C CYS A 31 -10.22 7.06 3.41
N TYR A 32 -11.13 7.92 2.97
CA TYR A 32 -11.04 9.35 3.25
C TYR A 32 -11.04 9.63 4.76
N PRO A 33 -10.63 10.84 5.19
CA PRO A 33 -10.71 11.25 6.60
C PRO A 33 -12.13 11.12 7.19
N THR A 34 -13.16 11.31 6.37
CA THR A 34 -14.56 11.14 6.74
C THR A 34 -14.92 9.69 7.11
N GLY A 35 -14.07 8.72 6.75
CA GLY A 35 -14.30 7.29 6.93
C GLY A 35 -15.02 6.62 5.76
N GLU A 36 -15.35 7.36 4.70
CA GLU A 36 -15.83 6.78 3.44
C GLU A 36 -14.72 5.97 2.77
N VAL A 37 -15.04 4.79 2.24
CA VAL A 37 -14.08 3.94 1.54
C VAL A 37 -13.80 4.52 0.16
N PHE A 38 -12.54 4.87 -0.09
CA PHE A 38 -12.07 5.31 -1.39
C PHE A 38 -11.70 4.12 -2.29
N CYS A 39 -10.93 3.17 -1.75
CA CYS A 39 -10.53 1.96 -2.47
C CYS A 39 -10.14 0.82 -1.52
N VAL A 40 -10.00 -0.38 -2.09
CA VAL A 40 -9.58 -1.60 -1.39
C VAL A 40 -8.29 -2.11 -2.03
N VAL A 41 -7.38 -2.63 -1.20
CA VAL A 41 -6.15 -3.30 -1.67
C VAL A 41 -6.42 -4.79 -1.70
N ALA A 42 -6.33 -5.42 -2.87
CA ALA A 42 -6.57 -6.85 -3.02
C ALA A 42 -5.33 -7.55 -3.59
N LYS A 43 -5.11 -8.81 -3.20
CA LYS A 43 -4.11 -9.66 -3.84
C LYS A 43 -4.66 -10.15 -5.19
N ASP A 44 -3.84 -10.10 -6.21
CA ASP A 44 -4.16 -10.49 -7.58
C ASP A 44 -3.58 -11.88 -7.85
N GLU A 45 -4.25 -12.88 -7.26
CA GLU A 45 -3.94 -14.31 -7.42
C GLU A 45 -4.45 -14.82 -8.79
N PRO A 46 -3.77 -15.78 -9.45
CA PRO A 46 -2.70 -16.65 -8.93
C PRO A 46 -1.28 -16.27 -9.41
N VAL A 47 -0.94 -14.98 -9.48
CA VAL A 47 0.36 -14.55 -10.06
C VAL A 47 1.54 -14.97 -9.15
N PRO A 48 2.50 -15.77 -9.65
CA PRO A 48 3.70 -16.14 -8.89
C PRO A 48 4.52 -14.91 -8.50
N GLY A 49 4.99 -14.84 -7.25
CA GLY A 49 5.71 -13.68 -6.71
C GLY A 49 4.80 -12.63 -6.06
N GLY A 50 3.48 -12.82 -6.13
CA GLY A 50 2.51 -11.90 -5.55
C GLY A 50 2.33 -10.66 -6.42
N ARG A 51 1.07 -10.21 -6.52
CA ARG A 51 0.71 -8.94 -7.15
C ARG A 51 -0.43 -8.38 -6.34
N TYR A 52 -0.45 -7.06 -6.16
CA TYR A 52 -1.56 -6.38 -5.49
C TYR A 52 -2.20 -5.38 -6.44
N ILE A 53 -3.47 -5.11 -6.22
CA ILE A 53 -4.25 -4.19 -7.02
C ILE A 53 -5.07 -3.29 -6.10
N LEU A 54 -5.11 -2.01 -6.44
CA LEU A 54 -6.05 -1.06 -5.87
C LEU A 54 -7.31 -1.06 -6.72
N ARG A 55 -8.46 -1.24 -6.08
CA ARG A 55 -9.77 -1.19 -6.74
C ARG A 55 -10.72 -0.25 -6.01
N THR A 56 -11.47 0.55 -6.75
CA THR A 56 -12.59 1.32 -6.21
C THR A 56 -13.70 0.39 -5.70
N PRO A 57 -14.66 0.88 -4.89
CA PRO A 57 -15.86 0.12 -4.52
C PRO A 57 -16.68 -0.37 -5.73
N SER A 58 -16.62 0.33 -6.86
CA SER A 58 -17.26 -0.08 -8.12
C SER A 58 -16.48 -1.18 -8.88
N GLY A 59 -15.32 -1.60 -8.36
CA GLY A 59 -14.47 -2.63 -8.96
C GLY A 59 -13.48 -2.11 -10.01
N GLN A 60 -13.47 -0.80 -10.29
CA GLN A 60 -12.51 -0.21 -11.22
C GLN A 60 -11.09 -0.31 -10.66
N ARG A 61 -10.16 -0.83 -11.46
CA ARG A 61 -8.74 -0.89 -11.09
C ARG A 61 -8.12 0.51 -11.19
N LEU A 62 -7.48 0.94 -10.11
CA LEU A 62 -6.73 2.20 -10.06
C LEU A 62 -5.25 1.95 -10.36
N TYR A 63 -4.61 1.02 -9.63
CA TYR A 63 -3.19 0.71 -9.78
C TYR A 63 -2.90 -0.77 -9.60
N THR A 64 -1.78 -1.22 -10.17
CA THR A 64 -1.21 -2.56 -9.97
C THR A 64 0.16 -2.41 -9.34
N PHE A 65 0.41 -3.15 -8.26
CA PHE A 65 1.67 -3.20 -7.52
C PHE A 65 2.31 -4.55 -7.79
N GLN A 66 3.55 -4.55 -8.29
CA GLN A 66 4.26 -5.76 -8.68
C GLN A 66 5.76 -5.62 -8.44
N GLY A 67 6.43 -6.72 -8.13
CA GLY A 67 7.85 -6.75 -7.83
C GLY A 67 8.15 -7.60 -6.60
N ASP A 68 9.24 -7.30 -5.92
CA ASP A 68 9.62 -7.99 -4.69
C ASP A 68 9.19 -7.16 -3.47
N PHE A 69 8.10 -7.59 -2.83
CA PHE A 69 7.55 -6.91 -1.64
C PHE A 69 8.42 -7.09 -0.38
N ARG A 70 9.25 -8.14 -0.33
CA ARG A 70 10.18 -8.40 0.77
C ARG A 70 11.41 -7.49 0.66
N GLU A 71 11.95 -7.36 -0.55
CA GLU A 71 13.08 -6.47 -0.83
C GLU A 71 12.66 -5.01 -1.03
N LYS A 72 11.35 -4.70 -0.94
CA LYS A 72 10.81 -3.34 -1.14
C LYS A 72 11.17 -2.77 -2.52
N ALA A 73 11.28 -3.64 -3.52
CA ALA A 73 11.55 -3.31 -4.92
C ALA A 73 10.26 -3.47 -5.72
N ILE A 74 9.36 -2.48 -5.60
CA ILE A 74 7.99 -2.54 -6.10
C ILE A 74 7.80 -1.48 -7.18
N ASN A 75 7.24 -1.88 -8.32
CA ASN A 75 6.73 -0.98 -9.33
C ASN A 75 5.21 -0.87 -9.21
N VAL A 76 4.72 0.36 -9.26
CA VAL A 76 3.30 0.68 -9.30
C VAL A 76 2.97 1.17 -10.70
N VAL A 77 2.00 0.53 -11.34
CA VAL A 77 1.58 0.87 -12.71
C VAL A 77 0.10 1.22 -12.76
N SER A 78 -0.24 2.19 -13.60
CA SER A 78 -1.61 2.57 -13.91
C SER A 78 -2.31 1.50 -14.78
N PRO A 79 -3.63 1.60 -15.01
CA PRO A 79 -4.36 0.64 -15.83
C PRO A 79 -3.92 0.68 -17.31
N CYS A 80 -3.36 1.81 -17.77
CA CYS A 80 -2.76 1.94 -19.09
C CYS A 80 -1.28 1.51 -19.14
N GLY A 81 -0.74 0.92 -18.07
CA GLY A 81 0.61 0.37 -18.01
C GLY A 81 1.72 1.42 -17.78
N ARG A 82 1.37 2.66 -17.44
CA ARG A 82 2.37 3.69 -17.13
C ARG A 82 2.89 3.52 -15.71
N LEU A 83 4.20 3.62 -15.52
CA LEU A 83 4.82 3.65 -14.20
C LEU A 83 4.37 4.92 -13.46
N VAL A 84 3.80 4.76 -12.27
CA VAL A 84 3.33 5.86 -11.43
C VAL A 84 4.20 6.04 -10.19
N CYS A 85 4.84 4.97 -9.75
CA CYS A 85 5.74 4.97 -8.61
C CYS A 85 6.67 3.77 -8.69
N ASP A 86 7.87 3.93 -8.17
CA ASP A 86 8.77 2.82 -7.85
C ASP A 86 9.31 2.95 -6.43
N THR A 87 9.72 1.82 -5.84
CA THR A 87 10.31 1.77 -4.51
C THR A 87 11.64 1.04 -4.53
N GLU A 88 12.55 1.44 -3.66
CA GLU A 88 13.81 0.72 -3.43
C GLU A 88 14.31 0.95 -2.00
N ARG A 89 15.11 0.01 -1.47
CA ARG A 89 15.79 0.23 -0.20
C ARG A 89 16.77 1.39 -0.30
N CYS A 90 16.86 2.18 0.77
CA CYS A 90 17.80 3.28 0.87
C CYS A 90 18.46 3.32 2.24
N ALA A 91 19.65 3.93 2.30
CA ALA A 91 20.30 4.28 3.55
C ALA A 91 20.02 5.76 3.85
N VAL A 92 19.76 6.08 5.11
CA VAL A 92 19.61 7.46 5.59
C VAL A 92 20.73 7.79 6.56
N ASN A 93 21.25 9.01 6.53
CA ASN A 93 22.47 9.36 7.28
C ASN A 93 22.26 9.47 8.80
N PHE A 94 21.01 9.43 9.27
CA PHE A 94 20.67 9.61 10.68
C PHE A 94 20.24 8.30 11.37
N ASP A 95 20.12 7.19 10.64
CA ASP A 95 19.70 5.91 11.20
C ASP A 95 20.29 4.73 10.39
N SER A 96 20.74 3.70 11.10
CA SER A 96 21.25 2.45 10.54
C SER A 96 20.15 1.43 10.19
N SER A 97 18.89 1.70 10.52
CA SER A 97 17.79 0.79 10.23
C SER A 97 17.47 0.71 8.73
N LEU A 98 16.79 -0.36 8.32
CA LEU A 98 16.40 -0.57 6.91
C LEU A 98 15.28 0.39 6.52
N HIS A 99 15.60 1.34 5.66
CA HIS A 99 14.62 2.25 5.05
C HIS A 99 14.37 1.86 3.60
N TYR A 100 13.23 2.30 3.08
CA TYR A 100 12.99 2.30 1.65
C TYR A 100 12.40 3.64 1.23
N GLN A 101 12.78 4.07 0.03
CA GLN A 101 12.27 5.28 -0.58
C GLN A 101 11.17 4.94 -1.57
N VAL A 102 10.25 5.88 -1.72
CA VAL A 102 9.11 5.80 -2.64
C VAL A 102 9.22 6.99 -3.57
N ARG A 103 9.48 6.74 -4.85
CA ARG A 103 9.59 7.77 -5.90
C ARG A 103 8.27 7.83 -6.66
N VAL A 104 7.51 8.91 -6.43
CA VAL A 104 6.19 9.10 -7.04
C VAL A 104 6.33 10.00 -8.26
N ALA A 105 5.76 9.57 -9.40
CA ALA A 105 5.78 10.35 -10.62
C ALA A 105 4.99 11.67 -10.47
N PRO A 106 5.31 12.72 -11.25
CA PRO A 106 4.58 13.98 -11.19
C PRO A 106 3.07 13.80 -11.39
N CYS A 107 2.28 14.60 -10.68
CA CYS A 107 0.81 14.61 -10.73
C CYS A 107 0.13 13.31 -10.28
N ILE A 108 0.85 12.40 -9.60
CA ILE A 108 0.28 11.23 -8.95
C ILE A 108 0.02 11.52 -7.47
N ASP A 109 -1.09 10.99 -6.94
CA ASP A 109 -1.43 11.09 -5.52
C ASP A 109 -0.46 10.24 -4.68
N ALA A 110 0.55 10.90 -4.10
CA ALA A 110 1.53 10.26 -3.24
C ALA A 110 0.92 9.70 -1.94
N GLY A 111 -0.14 10.33 -1.42
CA GLY A 111 -0.82 9.87 -0.21
C GLY A 111 -1.52 8.53 -0.44
N LEU A 112 -2.19 8.39 -1.58
CA LEU A 112 -2.82 7.13 -1.99
C LEU A 112 -1.78 6.02 -2.21
N VAL A 113 -0.69 6.31 -2.91
CA VAL A 113 0.39 5.34 -3.12
C VAL A 113 1.01 4.89 -1.79
N LEU A 114 1.30 5.83 -0.89
CA LEU A 114 1.84 5.52 0.43
C LEU A 114 0.86 4.69 1.27
N CYS A 115 -0.44 5.04 1.29
CA CYS A 115 -1.47 4.26 1.96
C CYS A 115 -1.50 2.81 1.47
N ALA A 116 -1.41 2.61 0.15
CA ALA A 116 -1.40 1.30 -0.47
C ALA A 116 -0.17 0.48 -0.09
N LEU A 117 1.04 1.07 -0.14
CA LEU A 117 2.27 0.39 0.26
C LEU A 117 2.24 -0.02 1.73
N LEU A 118 1.77 0.85 2.62
CA LEU A 118 1.60 0.53 4.04
C LEU A 118 0.58 -0.60 4.29
N ALA A 119 -0.50 -0.63 3.50
CA ALA A 119 -1.48 -1.72 3.56
C ALA A 119 -0.88 -3.05 3.09
N ILE A 120 -0.10 -3.04 2.01
CA ILE A 120 0.61 -4.21 1.48
C ILE A 120 1.64 -4.71 2.50
N ASP A 121 2.41 -3.82 3.12
CA ASP A 121 3.37 -4.19 4.17
C ASP A 121 2.69 -4.92 5.34
N LYS A 122 1.46 -4.50 5.71
CA LYS A 122 0.67 -5.21 6.72
C LYS A 122 0.19 -6.57 6.25
N LEU A 123 -0.19 -6.72 4.98
CA LEU A 123 -0.58 -8.00 4.40
C LEU A 123 0.59 -8.98 4.36
N GLU A 124 1.74 -8.53 3.88
CA GLU A 124 2.98 -9.32 3.79
C GLU A 124 3.53 -9.70 5.16
N GLY A 125 3.47 -8.78 6.14
CA GLY A 125 3.87 -9.06 7.52
C GLY A 125 2.94 -10.08 8.21
N SER A 126 1.65 -10.08 7.88
CA SER A 126 0.67 -11.05 8.41
C SER A 126 0.84 -12.44 7.80
N SER A 127 1.49 -12.56 6.64
CA SER A 127 1.81 -13.85 6.00
C SER A 127 3.13 -14.50 6.47
N SER A 128 3.77 -13.97 7.52
CA SER A 128 4.97 -14.57 8.11
C SER A 128 4.68 -16.01 8.62
N PRO A 129 5.48 -17.05 8.29
CA PRO A 129 5.18 -18.45 8.61
C PRO A 129 5.25 -18.88 10.09
N GLY A 130 5.16 -17.95 11.05
CA GLY A 130 5.42 -18.21 12.48
C GLY A 130 4.24 -18.00 13.42
N ALA A 131 3.03 -17.78 12.91
CA ALA A 131 1.83 -17.50 13.73
C ALA A 131 0.67 -18.47 13.46
N ARG A 132 0.98 -19.77 13.41
CA ARG A 132 0.00 -20.85 13.55
C ARG A 132 0.53 -21.92 14.47
#